data_AF-A0A9E2UKK8-F1
#
_entry.id   AF-A0A9E2UKK8-F1
#
_cell.length_a   1.000
_cell.length_b   1.000
_cell.length_c   1.000
_cell.angle_alpha   90.00
_cell.angle_beta   90.00
_cell.angle_gamma   90.00
#
_symmetry.space_group_name_H-M   'P 1'
#
loop_
_entity.id
_entity.type
_entity.pdbx_description
1 polymer ?
#
loop_
_entity_poly.entity_id
_entity_poly.type
_entity_poly.pdbx_seq_one_letter_code
_entity_poly.pdbx_strand_id
1 'polypeptide(L)' 'MTPYEKLLQEAAGRPFAAIVGWPVEHSRSPALHGFWLRQHHLRGHYGRLPVEPK' A
#
# COMPACT_ATOMS: atom_id res chain seq x y z
N MET A 1 2.66 0.04 -16.54
CA MET A 1 1.99 0.53 -15.33
C MET A 1 3.04 0.90 -14.31
N THR A 2 3.07 2.15 -13.86
CA THR A 2 4.00 2.62 -12.82
C THR A 2 3.62 2.01 -11.46
N PRO A 3 4.54 1.95 -10.48
CA PRO A 3 4.20 1.48 -9.14
C PRO A 3 3.07 2.29 -8.48
N TYR A 4 2.98 3.58 -8.80
CA TYR A 4 1.89 4.44 -8.34
C TYR A 4 0.54 4.10 -8.99
N GLU A 5 0.51 3.85 -10.31
CA GLU A 5 -0.72 3.42 -11.00
C GLU A 5 -1.25 2.09 -10.45
N LYS A 6 -0.35 1.14 -10.14
CA LYS A 6 -0.72 -0.12 -9.49
C LYS A 6 -1.37 0.12 -8.13
N LEU A 7 -0.78 0.99 -7.31
CA LEU A 7 -1.34 1.35 -6.01
C LEU A 7 -2.74 1.95 -6.13
N LEU A 8 -2.97 2.84 -7.11
CA LEU A 8 -4.28 3.42 -7.39
C LEU A 8 -5.31 2.36 -7.81
N GLN A 9 -4.91 1.44 -8.68
CA GLN A 9 -5.77 0.34 -9.12
C GLN A 9 -6.18 -0.55 -7.93
N GLU A 10 -5.23 -0.93 -7.07
CA GLU A 10 -5.51 -1.73 -5.88
C GLU A 10 -6.40 -0.99 -4.87
N ALA A 11 -6.21 0.32 -4.71
CA ALA A 11 -7.04 1.16 -3.85
C ALA A 11 -8.49 1.19 -4.33
N ALA A 12 -8.75 1.10 -5.64
CA ALA A 12 -10.09 1.07 -6.22
C ALA A 12 -10.98 2.24 -5.72
N GLY A 13 -10.42 3.44 -5.69
CA GLY A 13 -11.10 4.67 -5.23
C GLY A 13 -11.31 4.77 -3.71
N ARG A 14 -10.76 3.84 -2.92
CA ARG A 14 -10.75 3.93 -1.45
C ARG A 14 -9.65 4.89 -0.97
N PRO A 15 -9.81 5.54 0.19
CA PRO A 15 -8.68 6.14 0.89
C PRO A 15 -7.55 5.12 1.04
N PHE A 16 -6.32 5.51 0.73
CA PHE A 16 -5.18 4.61 0.78
C PHE A 16 -3.98 5.25 1.45
N ALA A 17 -3.13 4.40 2.01
CA ALA A 17 -1.78 4.73 2.45
C ALA A 17 -0.80 3.74 1.84
N ALA A 18 0.48 4.06 1.85
CA ALA A 18 1.52 3.15 1.41
C ALA A 18 2.81 3.36 2.20
N ILE A 19 3.60 2.31 2.31
CA ILE A 19 5.00 2.42 2.70
C ILE A 19 5.85 2.75 1.48
N VAL A 20 6.75 3.71 1.62
CA VAL A 20 7.68 4.17 0.58
C VAL A 20 9.09 3.72 0.92
N GLY A 21 9.86 3.26 -0.07
CA GLY A 21 11.27 2.94 0.10
C GLY A 21 11.85 2.16 -1.07
N TRP A 22 13.12 1.74 -0.94
CA TRP A 22 13.80 0.90 -1.91
C TRP A 22 14.91 0.08 -1.24
N PRO A 23 14.88 -1.26 -1.29
CA PRO A 23 13.75 -2.11 -1.71
C PRO A 23 12.63 -2.09 -0.66
N VAL A 24 11.37 -2.02 -1.09
CA VAL A 24 10.20 -1.96 -0.19
C VAL A 24 9.40 -3.26 -0.17
N GLU A 25 9.68 -4.17 -1.10
CA GLU A 25 8.92 -5.38 -1.41
C GLU A 25 8.83 -6.33 -0.22
N HIS A 26 9.90 -6.41 0.58
CA HIS A 26 9.98 -7.26 1.77
C HIS A 26 9.21 -6.73 2.98
N SER A 27 8.72 -5.49 2.93
CA SER A 27 7.98 -4.92 4.06
C SER A 27 6.71 -5.72 4.36
N ARG A 28 6.50 -6.04 5.64
CA ARG A 28 5.28 -6.70 6.13
C ARG A 28 4.17 -5.71 6.47
N SER A 29 4.40 -4.40 6.35
CA SER A 29 3.42 -3.37 6.67
C SER A 29 2.06 -3.57 5.97
N PRO A 30 1.98 -3.95 4.67
CA PRO A 30 0.69 -4.22 4.02
C PRO A 30 -0.12 -5.35 4.65
N ALA A 31 0.54 -6.41 5.15
CA ALA A 31 -0.15 -7.50 5.82
C ALA A 31 -0.71 -7.04 7.19
N LEU A 32 0.09 -6.27 7.95
CA LEU A 32 -0.29 -5.75 9.26
C LEU A 32 -1.43 -4.72 9.16
N HIS A 33 -1.26 -3.67 8.34
CA HIS A 33 -2.29 -2.65 8.19
C HIS A 33 -3.54 -3.20 7.48
N GLY A 34 -3.37 -4.11 6.51
CA GLY A 34 -4.49 -4.81 5.89
C GLY A 34 -5.31 -5.64 6.88
N PHE A 35 -4.67 -6.26 7.88
CA PHE A 35 -5.38 -6.93 8.97
C PHE A 35 -6.24 -5.96 9.78
N TRP A 36 -5.67 -4.83 10.24
CA TRP A 36 -6.40 -3.86 11.06
C TRP A 36 -7.52 -3.15 10.29
N LEU A 37 -7.31 -2.84 9.01
CA LEU A 37 -8.37 -2.31 8.15
C LEU A 37 -9.57 -3.26 8.09
N ARG A 38 -9.34 -4.57 7.93
CA ARG A 38 -10.40 -5.58 7.96
C ARG A 38 -11.05 -5.70 9.34
N GLN A 39 -10.25 -5.79 10.40
CA GLN A 39 -10.73 -5.95 11.77
C GLN A 39 -11.66 -4.82 12.23
N HIS A 40 -11.38 -3.58 11.80
CA HIS A 40 -12.18 -2.40 12.13
C HIS A 40 -13.21 -2.03 11.05
N HIS A 41 -13.42 -2.88 10.05
CA HIS A 41 -14.36 -2.63 8.94
C HIS A 41 -14.11 -1.30 8.21
N LEU A 42 -12.85 -0.88 8.13
CA LEU A 42 -12.45 0.36 7.47
C LEU A 42 -12.26 0.11 5.97
N ARG A 43 -12.96 0.89 5.16
CA ARG A 43 -12.89 0.82 3.69
C ARG A 43 -11.63 1.53 3.15
N GLY A 44 -10.45 1.08 3.59
CA GLY A 44 -9.15 1.60 3.14
C GLY A 44 -8.32 0.58 2.36
N HIS A 45 -7.19 1.04 1.82
CA HIS A 45 -6.13 0.19 1.25
C HIS A 45 -4.77 0.57 1.82
N TYR A 46 -3.88 -0.42 2.01
CA TYR A 46 -2.49 -0.18 2.39
C TYR A 46 -1.57 -0.95 1.46
N GLY A 47 -0.77 -0.22 0.66
CA GLY A 47 0.10 -0.81 -0.36
C GLY A 47 1.59 -0.55 -0.14
N ARG A 48 2.37 -0.84 -1.18
CA ARG A 48 3.81 -0.54 -1.25
C ARG A 48 4.03 0.41 -2.42
N LEU A 49 4.94 1.37 -2.24
CA LEU A 49 5.38 2.28 -3.29
C LEU A 49 6.91 2.26 -3.37
N PRO A 50 7.51 1.46 -4.28
CA PRO A 50 8.94 1.47 -4.49
C PRO A 50 9.38 2.82 -5.08
N VAL A 51 10.34 3.47 -4.43
CA VAL A 51 10.91 4.75 -4.88
C VAL A 51 12.43 4.65 -4.75
N GLU A 52 13.10 4.57 -5.89
CA GLU A 52 14.56 4.50 -5.97
C GLU A 52 15.22 5.77 -5.40
N PRO A 53 16.33 5.64 -4.64
CA PRO A 53 17.18 6.77 -4.29
C PRO A 53 17.77 7.38 -5.57
N LYS A 54 17.98 8.70 -5.55
CA LYS A 54 18.67 9.42 -6.63
C LYS A 54 20.15 9.60 -6.33
#